data_AF-A0A9P7TU81-F1
#
_entry.id   AF-A0A9P7TU81-F1
#
_cell.length_a   1.000
_cell.length_b   1.000
_cell.length_c   1.000
_cell.angle_alpha   90.00
_cell.angle_beta   90.00
_cell.angle_gamma   90.00
#
_symmetry.space_group_name_H-M   'P 1'
#
loop_
_entity.id
_entity.type
_entity.pdbx_description
1 polymer ?
#
loop_
_entity_poly.entity_id
_entity_poly.type
_entity_poly.pdbx_seq_one_letter_code
_entity_poly.pdbx_strand_id
1 'polypeptide(L)'
;MASSNTLYVWEHKAPCDLTVEHLRAALRPTATFGELTKETESPAVPTEDAEEVSQSTATATVTAEMRVNRAVTQIYHNMMENCLEFGILTTGQAMAFLHVNWDDPQTLFYHIAEPALDVAQAPEKDAAFFSAVGQFVAFTIMALTKRRKPSQERRMEVFKTLSKWGMPPGLPSHQHDNPSSISSGPRAEEFDARGQGQCKQNEQTTITDQKGGGNQDSAPDLPYCTQKCLLGLVVIGEAGEAGEAGEAGEAGEAGEAGEGDHPNRHPVDHAEWLRLLWEQFKKSIDVGITYQSVVGARSAFFKVTLLAYGYTCVSKGAVSDRIEDLEHGRRVYERLKPIQGVYVPVFLGAIDLRTVDKDYWINFWTYVVHMM
;
A
#
# COMPACT_ATOMS: atom_id res chain seq x y z
N MET A 1 9.08 0.25 15.33
CA MET A 1 9.76 -0.50 14.24
C MET A 1 9.45 0.24 12.95
N ALA A 2 10.49 0.64 12.21
CA ALA A 2 10.33 1.32 10.93
C ALA A 2 9.53 0.43 9.96
N SER A 3 8.61 1.04 9.20
CA SER A 3 7.94 0.37 8.08
C SER A 3 9.01 -0.28 7.19
N SER A 4 9.04 -1.60 7.14
CA SER A 4 9.94 -2.35 6.26
C SER A 4 9.63 -1.94 4.83
N ASN A 5 10.48 -1.11 4.25
CA ASN A 5 10.26 -0.50 2.95
C ASN A 5 10.68 -1.53 1.87
N THR A 6 9.88 -2.59 1.69
CA THR A 6 10.13 -3.68 0.74
C THR A 6 10.33 -3.13 -0.67
N LEU A 7 11.42 -3.51 -1.34
CA LEU A 7 11.82 -2.99 -2.66
C LEU A 7 11.19 -3.77 -3.81
N TYR A 8 11.16 -5.08 -3.68
CA TYR A 8 10.63 -6.01 -4.67
C TYR A 8 10.29 -7.32 -3.98
N VAL A 9 9.43 -8.12 -4.61
CA VAL A 9 9.18 -9.51 -4.20
C VAL A 9 10.31 -10.39 -4.73
N TRP A 10 10.72 -11.39 -3.96
CA TRP A 10 11.69 -12.40 -4.38
C TRP A 10 11.07 -13.78 -4.26
N GLU A 11 11.10 -14.56 -5.34
CA GLU A 11 10.71 -15.97 -5.33
C GLU A 11 11.82 -16.87 -5.89
N HIS A 12 12.15 -17.93 -5.14
CA HIS A 12 13.06 -18.98 -5.60
C HIS A 12 12.29 -20.23 -5.97
N LYS A 13 12.59 -20.81 -7.14
CA LYS A 13 12.11 -22.12 -7.56
C LYS A 13 13.28 -23.09 -7.63
N ALA A 14 13.12 -24.26 -7.03
CA ALA A 14 14.13 -25.29 -7.10
C ALA A 14 14.31 -25.76 -8.56
N PRO A 15 15.51 -26.20 -8.98
CA PRO A 15 15.75 -26.68 -10.34
C PRO A 15 14.84 -27.85 -10.78
N CYS A 16 14.35 -28.66 -9.83
CA CYS A 16 13.40 -29.73 -10.12
C CYS A 16 12.01 -29.21 -10.55
N ASP A 17 11.66 -28.00 -10.14
CA ASP A 17 10.38 -27.35 -10.44
C ASP A 17 10.48 -26.48 -11.68
N LEU A 18 11.56 -25.70 -11.80
CA LEU A 18 11.77 -24.72 -12.87
C LEU A 18 13.25 -24.64 -13.25
N THR A 19 13.58 -24.92 -14.51
CA THR A 19 14.95 -24.84 -15.02
C THR A 19 15.18 -23.56 -15.83
N VAL A 20 16.45 -23.29 -16.16
CA VAL A 20 16.83 -22.17 -17.01
C VAL A 20 16.31 -22.34 -18.43
N GLU A 21 16.30 -23.57 -18.96
CA GLU A 21 15.76 -23.89 -20.28
C GLU A 21 14.26 -23.59 -20.35
N HIS A 22 13.51 -23.91 -19.29
CA HIS A 22 12.09 -23.55 -19.21
C HIS A 22 11.90 -22.03 -19.30
N LEU A 23 12.70 -21.25 -18.55
CA LEU A 23 12.65 -19.79 -18.59
C LEU A 23 12.95 -19.25 -20.00
N ARG A 24 14.04 -19.69 -20.66
CA ARG A 24 14.36 -19.26 -22.03
C ARG A 24 13.27 -19.64 -23.04
N ALA A 25 12.66 -20.81 -22.88
CA ALA A 25 11.65 -21.31 -23.80
C ALA A 25 10.38 -20.46 -23.77
N ALA A 26 9.88 -20.14 -22.56
CA ALA A 26 8.61 -19.47 -22.35
C ALA A 26 8.71 -17.92 -22.40
N LEU A 27 9.79 -17.36 -21.87
CA LEU A 27 10.00 -15.90 -21.78
C LEU A 27 10.89 -15.42 -22.93
N ARG A 28 10.38 -15.55 -24.16
CA ARG A 28 11.05 -15.04 -25.36
C ARG A 28 10.73 -13.57 -25.61
N PRO A 29 11.63 -12.77 -26.19
CA PRO A 29 11.46 -11.31 -26.35
C PRO A 29 10.16 -10.83 -27.00
N THR A 30 9.41 -11.69 -27.69
CA THR A 30 8.09 -11.40 -28.30
C THR A 30 6.89 -11.86 -27.49
N ALA A 31 7.07 -12.52 -26.35
CA ALA A 31 5.99 -13.04 -25.53
C ALA A 31 5.28 -11.90 -24.78
N THR A 32 3.97 -11.73 -25.01
CA THR A 32 3.15 -10.81 -24.23
C THR A 32 2.45 -11.54 -23.09
N PHE A 33 2.45 -10.94 -21.89
CA PHE A 33 1.86 -11.53 -20.68
C PHE A 33 0.37 -11.90 -20.84
N GLY A 34 -0.38 -11.12 -21.64
CA GLY A 34 -1.80 -11.36 -21.92
C GLY A 34 -2.09 -12.46 -22.96
N GLU A 35 -1.10 -12.93 -23.72
CA GLU A 35 -1.25 -14.11 -24.59
C GLU A 35 -0.95 -15.40 -23.82
N LEU A 36 -0.06 -15.34 -22.84
CA LEU A 36 0.38 -16.48 -22.02
C LEU A 36 -0.73 -17.12 -21.15
N THR A 37 -1.80 -16.38 -20.84
CA THR A 37 -2.91 -16.87 -20.02
C THR A 37 -4.15 -17.27 -20.80
N LYS A 38 -4.32 -16.79 -22.03
CA LYS A 38 -5.41 -17.21 -22.92
C LYS A 38 -5.25 -18.67 -23.36
N GLU A 39 -4.02 -19.19 -23.40
CA GLU A 39 -3.76 -20.59 -23.73
C GLU A 39 -4.10 -21.56 -22.59
N THR A 40 -4.38 -21.08 -21.37
CA THR A 40 -4.74 -21.94 -20.23
C THR A 40 -6.22 -22.38 -20.26
N GLU A 41 -7.07 -21.76 -21.10
CA GLU A 41 -8.52 -22.06 -21.16
C GLU A 41 -8.92 -23.10 -22.24
N SER A 42 -7.98 -23.74 -22.94
CA SER A 42 -8.31 -24.89 -23.80
C SER A 42 -7.11 -25.83 -23.93
N PRO A 43 -7.31 -27.13 -23.65
CA PRO A 43 -7.59 -28.01 -24.78
C PRO A 43 -8.75 -28.97 -24.53
N ALA A 44 -9.70 -29.00 -25.48
CA ALA A 44 -10.56 -30.15 -25.69
C ALA A 44 -9.68 -31.38 -25.98
N VAL A 45 -9.96 -32.47 -25.26
CA VAL A 45 -9.34 -33.79 -25.41
C VAL A 45 -9.49 -34.28 -26.85
N PRO A 46 -8.40 -34.55 -27.60
CA PRO A 46 -8.45 -35.36 -28.79
C PRO A 46 -8.30 -36.82 -28.39
N THR A 47 -9.28 -37.63 -28.77
CA THR A 47 -9.26 -39.08 -28.74
C THR A 47 -8.03 -39.64 -29.44
N GLU A 48 -7.49 -40.70 -28.83
CA GLU A 48 -6.38 -41.53 -29.27
C GLU A 48 -6.46 -41.86 -30.77
N ASP A 49 -5.38 -41.59 -31.52
CA ASP A 49 -4.68 -42.60 -32.33
C ASP A 49 -3.48 -41.97 -33.11
N ALA A 50 -2.32 -42.62 -32.95
CA ALA A 50 -1.13 -42.64 -33.80
C ALA A 50 -0.41 -41.31 -34.17
N GLU A 51 0.64 -40.96 -33.40
CA GLU A 51 1.99 -40.57 -33.90
C GLU A 51 2.99 -40.39 -32.72
N GLU A 52 3.50 -41.50 -32.19
CA GLU A 52 4.42 -41.59 -31.04
C GLU A 52 5.89 -41.30 -31.41
N VAL A 53 6.22 -40.08 -31.83
CA VAL A 53 7.60 -39.52 -31.65
C VAL A 53 7.54 -37.99 -31.48
N SER A 54 6.56 -37.32 -32.09
CA SER A 54 6.41 -35.85 -32.07
C SER A 54 5.55 -35.33 -30.90
N GLN A 55 4.70 -36.19 -30.30
CA GLN A 55 3.78 -35.81 -29.22
C GLN A 55 4.44 -35.72 -27.83
N SER A 56 5.53 -36.46 -27.59
CA SER A 56 6.25 -36.45 -26.30
C SER A 56 7.02 -35.14 -26.05
N THR A 57 7.60 -34.56 -27.10
CA THR A 57 8.32 -33.27 -27.02
C THR A 57 7.34 -32.09 -26.93
N ALA A 58 6.22 -32.16 -27.65
CA ALA A 58 5.15 -31.16 -27.58
C ALA A 58 4.47 -31.12 -26.20
N THR A 59 4.17 -32.28 -25.61
CA THR A 59 3.58 -32.34 -24.26
C THR A 59 4.56 -31.88 -23.16
N ALA A 60 5.84 -32.20 -23.28
CA ALA A 60 6.87 -31.73 -22.35
C ALA A 60 7.10 -30.20 -22.42
N THR A 61 7.07 -29.61 -23.61
CA THR A 61 7.20 -28.16 -23.82
C THR A 61 5.98 -27.39 -23.29
N VAL A 62 4.76 -27.87 -23.57
CA VAL A 62 3.52 -27.31 -22.99
C VAL A 62 3.53 -27.39 -21.46
N THR A 63 4.06 -28.47 -20.90
CA THR A 63 4.19 -28.62 -19.44
C THR A 63 5.23 -27.66 -18.84
N ALA A 64 6.33 -27.41 -19.54
CA ALA A 64 7.35 -26.45 -19.12
C ALA A 64 6.86 -25.00 -19.15
N GLU A 65 6.15 -24.61 -20.21
CA GLU A 65 5.52 -23.30 -20.35
C GLU A 65 4.48 -23.06 -19.24
N MET A 66 3.64 -24.05 -18.95
CA MET A 66 2.67 -23.96 -17.85
C MET A 66 3.33 -23.72 -16.49
N ARG A 67 4.49 -24.33 -16.22
CA ARG A 67 5.25 -24.13 -14.97
C ARG A 67 5.81 -22.72 -14.87
N VAL A 68 6.35 -22.18 -15.97
CA VAL A 68 6.83 -20.79 -16.02
C VAL A 68 5.65 -19.84 -15.82
N ASN A 69 4.54 -20.04 -16.54
CA ASN A 69 3.35 -19.19 -16.45
C ASN A 69 2.77 -19.18 -15.04
N ARG A 70 2.74 -20.33 -14.37
CA ARG A 70 2.33 -20.41 -12.96
C ARG A 70 3.28 -19.65 -12.04
N ALA A 71 4.59 -19.79 -12.21
CA ALA A 71 5.58 -19.09 -11.40
C ALA A 71 5.54 -17.57 -11.61
N VAL A 72 5.43 -17.12 -12.86
CA VAL A 72 5.35 -15.71 -13.23
C VAL A 72 4.03 -15.10 -12.76
N THR A 73 2.91 -15.81 -12.93
CA THR A 73 1.60 -15.36 -12.40
C THR A 73 1.64 -15.23 -10.88
N GLN A 74 2.26 -16.17 -10.17
CA GLN A 74 2.37 -16.12 -8.71
C GLN A 74 3.16 -14.90 -8.24
N ILE A 75 4.34 -14.66 -8.81
CA ILE A 75 5.15 -13.50 -8.41
C ILE A 75 4.50 -12.18 -8.85
N TYR A 76 3.84 -12.14 -10.01
CA TYR A 76 3.05 -10.98 -10.42
C TYR A 76 1.94 -10.69 -9.42
N HIS A 77 1.18 -11.72 -9.03
CA HIS A 77 0.15 -11.58 -7.99
C HIS A 77 0.73 -11.01 -6.70
N ASN A 78 1.86 -11.55 -6.24
CA ASN A 78 2.56 -11.04 -5.06
C ASN A 78 3.01 -9.57 -5.25
N MET A 79 3.49 -9.19 -6.45
CA MET A 79 3.87 -7.80 -6.76
C MET A 79 2.67 -6.87 -6.65
N MET A 80 1.52 -7.24 -7.23
CA MET A 80 0.29 -6.45 -7.16
C MET A 80 -0.21 -6.33 -5.72
N GLU A 81 -0.27 -7.44 -4.99
CA GLU A 81 -0.70 -7.47 -3.58
C GLU A 81 0.18 -6.63 -2.65
N ASN A 82 1.49 -6.55 -2.93
CA ASN A 82 2.41 -5.73 -2.16
C ASN A 82 2.55 -4.30 -2.69
N CYS A 83 1.80 -3.93 -3.73
CA CYS A 83 1.90 -2.64 -4.40
C CYS A 83 3.33 -2.32 -4.87
N LEU A 84 4.03 -3.33 -5.39
CA LEU A 84 5.42 -3.25 -5.84
C LEU A 84 5.49 -3.29 -7.36
N GLU A 85 6.34 -2.43 -7.92
CA GLU A 85 6.63 -2.40 -9.36
C GLU A 85 7.61 -3.49 -9.78
N PHE A 86 8.38 -4.05 -8.85
CA PHE A 86 9.52 -4.89 -9.14
C PHE A 86 9.42 -6.27 -8.46
N GLY A 87 9.89 -7.31 -9.15
CA GLY A 87 9.96 -8.67 -8.65
C GLY A 87 11.16 -9.44 -9.21
N ILE A 88 11.57 -10.52 -8.54
CA ILE A 88 12.65 -11.40 -8.99
C ILE A 88 12.21 -12.85 -8.85
N LEU A 89 12.21 -13.58 -9.96
CA LEU A 89 12.06 -15.03 -10.00
C LEU A 89 13.42 -15.66 -10.29
N THR A 90 13.91 -16.56 -9.45
CA THR A 90 15.24 -17.18 -9.65
C THR A 90 15.25 -18.69 -9.46
N THR A 91 16.03 -19.36 -10.29
CA THR A 91 16.34 -20.81 -10.16
C THR A 91 17.69 -21.06 -9.49
N GLY A 92 18.40 -20.00 -9.07
CA GLY A 92 19.79 -20.04 -8.61
C GLY A 92 20.82 -20.08 -9.75
N GLN A 93 20.45 -20.57 -10.93
CA GLN A 93 21.30 -20.52 -12.14
C GLN A 93 20.94 -19.34 -13.05
N ALA A 94 19.65 -18.99 -13.12
CA ALA A 94 19.16 -17.83 -13.84
C ALA A 94 18.28 -16.96 -12.94
N MET A 95 18.14 -15.70 -13.34
CA MET A 95 17.31 -14.70 -12.68
C MET A 95 16.42 -14.04 -13.74
N ALA A 96 15.12 -14.07 -13.53
CA ALA A 96 14.16 -13.27 -14.26
C ALA A 96 13.77 -12.06 -13.38
N PHE A 97 14.29 -10.90 -13.75
CA PHE A 97 13.92 -9.61 -13.16
C PHE A 97 12.63 -9.13 -13.80
N LEU A 98 11.63 -8.82 -12.99
CA LEU A 98 10.28 -8.46 -13.43
C LEU A 98 9.96 -7.02 -13.07
N HIS A 99 9.21 -6.35 -13.93
CA HIS A 99 8.74 -4.98 -13.73
C HIS A 99 7.33 -4.78 -14.28
N VAL A 100 6.43 -4.23 -13.46
CA VAL A 100 5.08 -3.82 -13.87
C VAL A 100 4.97 -2.29 -13.83
N ASN A 101 4.39 -1.71 -14.86
CA ASN A 101 4.01 -0.30 -14.86
C ASN A 101 2.58 -0.17 -14.32
N TRP A 102 2.37 0.60 -13.24
CA TRP A 102 1.01 0.80 -12.70
C TRP A 102 0.06 1.56 -13.64
N ASP A 103 0.58 2.30 -14.61
CA ASP A 103 -0.23 2.94 -15.66
C ASP A 103 -0.79 1.91 -16.67
N ASP A 104 -0.07 0.80 -16.87
CA ASP A 104 -0.47 -0.32 -17.71
C ASP A 104 -0.18 -1.66 -16.99
N PRO A 105 -0.99 -2.02 -15.98
CA PRO A 105 -0.73 -3.19 -15.15
C PRO A 105 -0.90 -4.51 -15.90
N GLN A 106 -1.49 -4.50 -17.10
CA GLN A 106 -1.72 -5.69 -17.92
C GLN A 106 -0.43 -6.18 -18.60
N THR A 107 0.61 -5.35 -18.62
CA THR A 107 1.90 -5.66 -19.24
C THR A 107 2.97 -5.91 -18.18
N LEU A 108 3.51 -7.12 -18.15
CA LEU A 108 4.65 -7.48 -17.32
C LEU A 108 5.93 -7.47 -18.16
N PHE A 109 6.85 -6.57 -17.83
CA PHE A 109 8.19 -6.54 -18.42
C PHE A 109 9.12 -7.48 -17.67
N TYR A 110 10.07 -8.07 -18.38
CA TYR A 110 11.07 -8.92 -17.76
C TYR A 110 12.45 -8.79 -18.42
N HIS A 111 13.48 -9.17 -17.68
CA HIS A 111 14.86 -9.34 -18.14
C HIS A 111 15.43 -10.62 -17.54
N ILE A 112 15.96 -11.51 -18.39
CA ILE A 112 16.61 -12.75 -17.96
C ILE A 112 18.12 -12.54 -17.95
N ALA A 113 18.75 -12.89 -16.84
CA ALA A 113 20.19 -12.94 -16.67
C ALA A 113 20.63 -14.35 -16.25
N GLU A 114 21.74 -14.78 -16.79
CA GLU A 114 22.38 -16.07 -16.53
C GLU A 114 23.84 -15.87 -16.16
N PRO A 115 24.12 -15.55 -14.89
CA PRO A 115 25.42 -15.01 -14.49
C PRO A 115 26.62 -15.83 -14.93
N ALA A 116 26.52 -17.17 -14.91
CA ALA A 116 27.61 -18.04 -15.33
C ALA A 116 27.92 -17.90 -16.84
N LEU A 117 26.90 -17.76 -17.68
CA LEU A 117 27.07 -17.56 -19.12
C LEU A 117 27.42 -16.11 -19.46
N ASP A 118 26.75 -15.15 -18.83
CA ASP A 118 26.91 -13.73 -19.11
C ASP A 118 28.33 -13.26 -18.74
N VAL A 119 28.87 -13.72 -17.61
CA VAL A 119 30.26 -13.45 -17.21
C VAL A 119 31.26 -14.07 -18.19
N ALA A 120 31.00 -15.29 -18.66
CA ALA A 120 31.89 -15.97 -19.61
C ALA A 120 31.93 -15.30 -20.99
N GLN A 121 30.85 -14.60 -21.38
CA GLN A 121 30.74 -13.88 -22.65
C GLN A 121 31.16 -12.42 -22.57
N ALA A 122 31.26 -11.85 -21.36
CA ALA A 122 31.57 -10.44 -21.15
C ALA A 122 33.07 -10.14 -21.31
N PRO A 123 33.43 -8.91 -21.75
CA PRO A 123 34.79 -8.40 -21.61
C PRO A 123 35.22 -8.43 -20.14
N GLU A 124 36.49 -8.77 -19.87
CA GLU A 124 37.01 -8.95 -18.50
C GLU A 124 36.76 -7.74 -17.58
N LYS A 125 36.87 -6.52 -18.13
CA LYS A 125 36.60 -5.27 -17.42
C LYS A 125 35.15 -5.11 -16.94
N ASP A 126 34.20 -5.76 -17.62
CA ASP A 126 32.76 -5.62 -17.39
C ASP A 126 32.16 -6.86 -16.72
N ALA A 127 32.91 -7.96 -16.62
CA ALA A 127 32.49 -9.25 -16.06
C ALA A 127 31.81 -9.11 -14.68
N ALA A 128 32.29 -8.20 -13.83
CA ALA A 128 31.70 -7.96 -12.52
C ALA A 128 30.22 -7.51 -12.59
N PHE A 129 29.83 -6.74 -13.61
CA PHE A 129 28.46 -6.26 -13.78
C PHE A 129 27.48 -7.38 -14.20
N PHE A 130 27.97 -8.40 -14.89
CA PHE A 130 27.19 -9.56 -15.31
C PHE A 130 27.12 -10.67 -14.26
N SER A 131 27.94 -10.56 -13.20
CA SER A 131 27.82 -11.47 -12.06
C SER A 131 26.45 -11.36 -11.39
N ALA A 132 26.03 -12.41 -10.67
CA ALA A 132 24.77 -12.40 -9.94
C ALA A 132 24.68 -11.20 -8.99
N VAL A 133 25.76 -10.92 -8.26
CA VAL A 133 25.85 -9.77 -7.35
C VAL A 133 25.73 -8.45 -8.11
N GLY A 134 26.43 -8.30 -9.24
CA GLY A 134 26.36 -7.11 -10.08
C GLY A 134 24.94 -6.82 -10.57
N GLN A 135 24.24 -7.85 -11.05
CA GLN A 135 22.86 -7.77 -11.50
C GLN A 135 21.88 -7.42 -10.36
N PHE A 136 21.99 -8.07 -9.18
CA PHE A 136 21.18 -7.72 -8.02
C PHE A 136 21.39 -6.29 -7.56
N VAL A 137 22.65 -5.82 -7.52
CA VAL A 137 22.97 -4.44 -7.13
C VAL A 137 22.37 -3.45 -8.13
N ALA A 138 22.55 -3.69 -9.44
CA ALA A 138 21.97 -2.84 -10.47
C ALA A 138 20.45 -2.78 -10.37
N PHE A 139 19.78 -3.93 -10.25
CA PHE A 139 18.33 -4.01 -10.09
C PHE A 139 17.84 -3.32 -8.81
N THR A 140 18.57 -3.46 -7.71
CA THR A 140 18.26 -2.78 -6.44
C THR A 140 18.36 -1.27 -6.57
N ILE A 141 19.41 -0.76 -7.24
CA ILE A 141 19.56 0.68 -7.52
C ILE A 141 18.42 1.17 -8.41
N MET A 142 18.04 0.41 -9.45
CA MET A 142 16.88 0.73 -10.28
C MET A 142 15.60 0.78 -9.45
N ALA A 143 15.35 -0.23 -8.62
CA ALA A 143 14.18 -0.30 -7.75
C ALA A 143 14.15 0.84 -6.73
N LEU A 144 15.30 1.32 -6.24
CA LEU A 144 15.39 2.49 -5.34
C LEU A 144 15.14 3.82 -6.05
N THR A 145 15.67 3.98 -7.26
CA THR A 145 15.63 5.24 -8.01
C THR A 145 14.31 5.46 -8.74
N LYS A 146 13.65 4.38 -9.17
CA LYS A 146 12.39 4.44 -9.93
C LYS A 146 11.13 4.28 -9.08
N ARG A 147 11.23 4.19 -7.75
CA ARG A 147 10.06 3.96 -6.88
C ARG A 147 8.95 4.97 -7.16
N ARG A 148 7.90 4.54 -7.84
CA ARG A 148 6.61 5.21 -7.81
C ARG A 148 5.69 4.33 -6.99
N LYS A 149 5.29 4.82 -5.82
CA LYS A 149 4.18 4.16 -5.12
C LYS A 149 2.92 4.55 -5.90
N PRO A 150 2.15 3.59 -6.43
CA PRO A 150 0.87 3.91 -7.05
C PRO A 150 -0.01 4.60 -6.01
N SER A 151 -0.86 5.51 -6.48
CA SER A 151 -1.86 6.14 -5.64
C SER A 151 -2.84 5.08 -5.09
N GLN A 152 -3.45 5.32 -3.93
CA GLN A 152 -4.48 4.48 -3.33
C GLN A 152 -5.63 4.25 -4.32
N GLU A 153 -6.07 5.31 -5.00
CA GLU A 153 -7.11 5.23 -6.03
C GLU A 153 -6.73 4.30 -7.16
N ARG A 154 -5.51 4.46 -7.69
CA ARG A 154 -5.00 3.61 -8.76
C ARG A 154 -4.93 2.15 -8.33
N ARG A 155 -4.50 1.87 -7.09
CA ARG A 155 -4.47 0.51 -6.56
C ARG A 155 -5.86 -0.11 -6.56
N MET A 156 -6.86 0.59 -6.01
CA MET A 156 -8.23 0.09 -5.96
C MET A 156 -8.79 -0.18 -7.36
N GLU A 157 -8.56 0.72 -8.33
CA GLU A 157 -8.97 0.52 -9.73
C GLU A 157 -8.32 -0.71 -10.34
N VAL A 158 -7.01 -0.87 -10.16
CA VAL A 158 -6.27 -2.02 -10.69
C VAL A 158 -6.76 -3.32 -10.05
N PHE A 159 -6.98 -3.36 -8.74
CA PHE A 159 -7.53 -4.54 -8.06
C PHE A 159 -8.96 -4.87 -8.49
N LYS A 160 -9.80 -3.86 -8.80
CA LYS A 160 -11.16 -4.08 -9.34
C LYS A 160 -11.14 -4.59 -10.79
N THR A 161 -10.16 -4.16 -11.59
CA THR A 161 -10.08 -4.48 -13.04
C THR A 161 -9.26 -5.72 -13.35
N LEU A 162 -8.33 -6.11 -12.49
CA LEU A 162 -7.66 -7.40 -12.58
C LEU A 162 -8.70 -8.49 -12.33
N SER A 163 -9.28 -9.02 -13.40
CA SER A 163 -10.03 -10.28 -13.37
C SER A 163 -9.24 -11.27 -12.52
N LYS A 164 -9.90 -11.90 -11.54
CA LYS A 164 -9.30 -12.91 -10.67
C LYS A 164 -8.54 -13.90 -11.55
N TRP A 165 -7.22 -13.73 -11.65
CA TRP A 165 -6.34 -14.65 -12.35
C TRP A 165 -6.67 -16.02 -11.79
N GLY A 166 -6.87 -17.01 -12.66
CA GLY A 166 -7.25 -18.37 -12.27
C GLY A 166 -6.35 -18.87 -11.16
N MET A 167 -6.78 -18.65 -9.91
CA MET A 167 -6.00 -18.97 -8.74
C MET A 167 -5.88 -20.48 -8.78
N PRO A 168 -4.67 -21.05 -8.65
CA PRO A 168 -4.56 -22.48 -8.47
C PRO A 168 -5.45 -22.89 -7.30
N PRO A 169 -6.29 -23.94 -7.41
CA PRO A 169 -7.17 -24.36 -6.33
C PRO A 169 -6.29 -24.70 -5.12
N GLY A 170 -6.37 -23.89 -4.05
CA GLY A 170 -5.63 -24.15 -2.81
C GLY A 170 -5.04 -22.94 -2.08
N LEU A 171 -5.00 -21.75 -2.69
CA LEU A 171 -4.75 -20.52 -1.93
C LEU A 171 -6.09 -20.00 -1.39
N PRO A 172 -6.24 -19.73 -0.07
CA PRO A 172 -7.52 -19.31 0.47
C PRO A 172 -7.97 -17.99 -0.16
N SER A 173 -8.87 -18.08 -1.14
CA SER A 173 -9.66 -16.95 -1.57
C SER A 173 -10.60 -16.62 -0.41
N HIS A 174 -10.25 -15.65 0.42
CA HIS A 174 -11.23 -15.03 1.33
C HIS A 174 -12.19 -14.22 0.47
N GLN A 175 -13.19 -14.93 -0.08
CA GLN A 175 -14.36 -14.30 -0.67
C GLN A 175 -15.13 -13.63 0.45
N HIS A 176 -15.46 -12.37 0.22
CA HIS A 176 -16.48 -11.63 0.94
C HIS A 176 -17.78 -12.42 0.93
N ASP A 177 -18.14 -13.01 2.08
CA ASP A 177 -19.52 -13.27 2.44
C ASP A 177 -19.62 -13.32 3.97
N ASN A 178 -20.46 -12.44 4.52
CA ASN A 178 -20.98 -12.55 5.88
C ASN A 178 -22.26 -13.40 5.77
N PRO A 179 -22.48 -14.41 6.63
CA PRO A 179 -23.18 -14.10 7.87
C PRO A 179 -22.76 -14.93 9.09
N SER A 180 -22.90 -14.28 10.25
CA SER A 180 -23.45 -14.78 11.52
C SER A 180 -23.29 -16.26 11.89
N SER A 181 -22.70 -16.43 13.09
CA SER A 181 -22.74 -17.60 14.00
C SER A 181 -21.90 -18.82 13.63
N ILE A 182 -20.88 -19.11 14.46
CA ILE A 182 -20.81 -20.30 15.33
C ILE A 182 -19.43 -20.38 16.05
N SER A 183 -19.52 -20.50 17.38
CA SER A 183 -18.68 -21.31 18.31
C SER A 183 -17.15 -21.20 18.35
N SER A 184 -16.68 -20.53 19.41
CA SER A 184 -15.80 -21.05 20.47
C SER A 184 -14.64 -22.02 20.15
N GLY A 185 -13.41 -21.50 20.32
CA GLY A 185 -12.27 -22.16 20.97
C GLY A 185 -10.98 -22.34 20.12
N PRO A 186 -9.78 -22.53 20.72
CA PRO A 186 -9.32 -22.18 22.06
C PRO A 186 -8.12 -21.20 22.10
N ARG A 187 -8.07 -20.45 23.21
CA ARG A 187 -6.95 -19.83 23.92
C ARG A 187 -5.53 -20.12 23.40
N ALA A 188 -4.85 -19.10 22.88
CA ALA A 188 -3.40 -19.12 22.65
C ALA A 188 -2.67 -18.89 23.98
N GLU A 189 -1.76 -19.81 24.29
CA GLU A 189 -0.94 -19.85 25.49
C GLU A 189 0.13 -18.75 25.49
N GLU A 190 0.39 -18.25 26.70
CA GLU A 190 1.39 -17.26 27.07
C GLU A 190 2.81 -17.76 26.76
N PHE A 191 3.58 -16.97 26.01
CA PHE A 191 5.04 -17.07 26.01
C PHE A 191 5.61 -15.84 26.73
N ASP A 192 6.01 -16.09 27.97
CA ASP A 192 6.62 -15.16 28.91
C ASP A 192 8.09 -14.92 28.50
N ALA A 193 8.48 -13.67 28.27
CA ALA A 193 9.87 -13.27 28.07
C ALA A 193 10.16 -12.02 28.90
N ARG A 194 10.46 -12.26 30.18
CA ARG A 194 11.14 -11.31 31.07
C ARG A 194 12.53 -10.99 30.54
N GLY A 195 12.76 -9.72 30.23
CA GLY A 195 14.08 -9.18 29.93
C GLY A 195 14.12 -7.67 30.18
N GLN A 196 14.32 -7.29 31.44
CA GLN A 196 14.58 -5.90 31.84
C GLN A 196 15.94 -5.46 31.28
N GLY A 197 15.93 -4.46 30.40
CA GLY A 197 17.12 -3.75 29.96
C GLY A 197 16.80 -2.26 29.83
N GLN A 198 17.11 -1.49 30.88
CA GLN A 198 17.11 -0.03 30.83
C GLN A 198 18.28 0.44 29.95
N CYS A 199 18.01 1.29 28.96
CA CYS A 199 19.05 2.17 28.43
C CYS A 199 18.45 3.53 28.07
N LYS A 200 18.94 4.56 28.78
CA LYS A 200 18.71 5.98 28.54
C LYS A 200 19.58 6.44 27.38
N GLN A 201 19.04 7.12 26.36
CA GLN A 201 19.78 7.97 25.41
C GLN A 201 18.80 9.09 24.97
N ASN A 202 18.92 10.30 25.51
CA ASN A 202 19.76 11.41 25.05
C ASN A 202 19.47 11.80 23.59
N GLU A 203 18.60 12.79 23.43
CA GLU A 203 18.25 13.45 22.18
C GLU A 203 19.36 14.40 21.77
N GLN A 204 20.00 14.12 20.63
CA GLN A 204 20.55 15.14 19.73
C GLN A 204 21.06 14.44 18.48
N THR A 205 20.31 14.51 17.38
CA THR A 205 20.91 14.34 16.05
C THR A 205 20.11 15.14 15.02
N THR A 206 20.65 16.31 14.71
CA THR A 206 20.52 17.02 13.43
C THR A 206 20.63 16.05 12.26
N ILE A 207 19.62 16.03 11.37
CA ILE A 207 19.77 15.46 10.02
C ILE A 207 19.25 16.48 9.01
N THR A 208 20.25 17.02 8.31
CA THR A 208 20.27 17.74 7.04
C THR A 208 19.19 17.38 6.04
N ASP A 209 18.56 18.43 5.50
CA ASP A 209 17.81 18.46 4.25
C ASP A 209 18.58 17.78 3.11
N GLN A 210 17.94 16.81 2.45
CA GLN A 210 18.27 16.43 1.09
C GLN A 210 17.02 16.58 0.22
N LYS A 211 17.00 17.70 -0.50
CA LYS A 211 16.12 17.96 -1.65
C LYS A 211 16.36 16.90 -2.73
N GLY A 212 15.29 16.23 -3.17
CA GLY A 212 15.33 15.37 -4.36
C GLY A 212 13.94 15.17 -4.96
N GLY A 213 13.73 15.73 -6.16
CA GLY A 213 12.81 15.25 -7.20
C GLY A 213 11.31 15.36 -6.92
N GLY A 214 10.70 16.48 -7.33
CA GLY A 214 9.27 16.73 -7.18
C GLY A 214 8.38 15.83 -8.04
N ASN A 215 7.33 15.30 -7.41
CA ASN A 215 6.09 14.89 -8.04
C ASN A 215 5.01 15.89 -7.56
N GLN A 216 4.41 16.64 -8.48
CA GLN A 216 3.67 17.88 -8.21
C GLN A 216 2.23 17.73 -7.68
N ASP A 217 1.85 16.58 -7.09
CA ASP A 217 0.47 16.36 -6.58
C ASP A 217 0.38 16.15 -5.07
N SER A 218 1.47 16.39 -4.33
CA SER A 218 1.41 16.31 -2.87
C SER A 218 0.80 17.60 -2.32
N ALA A 219 -0.35 17.50 -1.65
CA ALA A 219 -0.92 18.61 -0.89
C ALA A 219 0.16 19.23 0.04
N PRO A 220 0.18 20.56 0.22
CA PRO A 220 1.15 21.22 1.08
C PRO A 220 1.09 20.61 2.49
N ASP A 221 2.27 20.34 3.06
CA ASP A 221 2.40 19.74 4.39
C ASP A 221 2.05 20.77 5.47
N LEU A 222 0.75 20.98 5.68
CA LEU A 222 0.24 21.99 6.60
C LEU A 222 0.49 21.60 8.08
N PRO A 223 0.78 22.56 8.96
CA PRO A 223 0.96 22.29 10.38
C PRO A 223 -0.35 21.79 11.03
N TYR A 224 -0.23 20.97 12.08
CA TYR A 224 -1.41 20.51 12.82
C TYR A 224 -2.13 21.67 13.51
N CYS A 225 -3.46 21.63 13.52
CA CYS A 225 -4.28 22.54 14.30
C CYS A 225 -4.05 22.32 15.81
N THR A 226 -4.09 23.41 16.58
CA THR A 226 -4.04 23.35 18.04
C THR A 226 -5.33 22.76 18.60
N GLN A 227 -5.26 22.18 19.80
CA GLN A 227 -6.46 21.67 20.48
C GLN A 227 -7.49 22.78 20.76
N LYS A 228 -7.05 24.03 20.95
CA LYS A 228 -7.95 25.19 21.08
C LYS A 228 -8.72 25.48 19.79
N CYS A 229 -8.03 25.44 18.64
CA CYS A 229 -8.65 25.59 17.32
C CYS A 229 -9.68 24.47 17.06
N LEU A 230 -9.31 23.22 17.31
CA LEU A 230 -10.23 22.09 17.14
C LEU A 230 -11.42 22.14 18.09
N LEU A 231 -11.22 22.58 19.34
CA LEU A 231 -12.32 22.75 20.29
C LEU A 231 -13.25 23.89 19.85
N GLY A 232 -12.71 25.01 19.37
CA GLY A 232 -13.49 26.11 18.82
C GLY A 232 -14.39 25.67 17.67
N LEU A 233 -13.88 24.83 16.76
CA LEU A 233 -14.65 24.25 15.67
C LEU A 233 -15.86 23.42 16.16
N VAL A 234 -15.65 22.58 17.18
CA VAL A 234 -16.71 21.73 17.76
C VAL A 234 -17.73 22.55 18.54
N VAL A 235 -17.27 23.48 19.38
CA VAL A 235 -18.15 24.25 20.28
C VAL A 235 -19.00 25.28 19.52
N ILE A 236 -18.45 25.95 18.50
CA ILE A 236 -19.21 26.91 17.67
C ILE A 236 -20.30 26.20 16.86
N GLY A 237 -20.12 24.93 16.51
CA GLY A 237 -21.17 24.14 15.85
C GLY A 237 -22.31 23.69 16.79
N GLU A 238 -22.03 23.54 18.09
CA GLU A 238 -23.02 23.11 19.08
C GLU A 238 -23.77 24.28 19.75
N ALA A 239 -23.12 25.43 19.84
CA ALA A 239 -23.70 26.66 20.34
C ALA A 239 -23.52 27.75 19.28
N GLY A 240 -24.62 28.24 18.69
CA GLY A 240 -24.62 29.41 17.81
C GLY A 240 -24.24 30.73 18.49
N GLU A 241 -23.45 30.70 19.56
CA GLU A 241 -23.01 31.86 20.33
C GLU A 241 -21.49 31.86 20.52
N ALA A 242 -20.93 33.05 20.32
CA ALA A 242 -19.51 33.33 20.20
C ALA A 242 -18.70 32.89 21.42
N GLY A 243 -17.81 31.92 21.22
CA GLY A 243 -16.65 31.70 22.07
C GLY A 243 -15.40 32.32 21.42
N GLU A 244 -14.63 33.07 22.21
CA GLU A 244 -13.38 33.71 21.79
C GLU A 244 -12.33 32.66 21.37
N ALA A 245 -11.98 32.63 20.08
CA ALA A 245 -11.00 31.72 19.51
C ALA A 245 -9.59 32.32 19.52
N GLY A 246 -8.60 31.47 19.85
CA GLY A 246 -7.18 31.78 19.67
C GLY A 246 -6.74 31.58 18.22
N GLU A 247 -5.82 32.45 17.81
CA GLU A 247 -5.09 32.55 16.54
C GLU A 247 -5.24 31.34 15.58
N ALA A 248 -6.06 31.53 14.54
CA ALA A 248 -5.92 30.77 13.31
C ALA A 248 -4.58 31.18 12.68
N GLY A 249 -3.67 30.22 12.51
CA GLY A 249 -2.40 30.45 11.83
C GLY A 249 -2.64 31.00 10.43
N GLU A 250 -2.02 32.14 10.14
CA GLU A 250 -2.06 32.84 8.87
C GLU A 250 -1.68 31.91 7.70
N ALA A 251 -2.63 31.61 6.83
CA ALA A 251 -2.35 31.19 5.47
C ALA A 251 -2.27 32.46 4.61
N GLY A 252 -1.06 32.76 4.12
CA GLY A 252 -0.78 34.02 3.43
C GLY A 252 -1.49 34.18 2.08
N GLU A 253 -1.92 35.41 1.80
CA GLU A 253 -1.35 36.26 0.76
C GLU A 253 -1.78 37.73 0.96
N ALA A 254 -0.89 38.64 0.58
CA ALA A 254 -0.97 40.07 0.84
C ALA A 254 -2.03 40.80 0.00
N GLY A 255 -2.78 41.70 0.65
CA GLY A 255 -3.66 42.69 0.02
C GLY A 255 -4.06 43.76 1.04
N GLU A 256 -3.87 45.03 0.68
CA GLU A 256 -3.87 46.20 1.56
C GLU A 256 -5.24 46.58 2.17
N ALA A 257 -5.14 47.17 3.39
CA ALA A 257 -6.01 48.18 4.00
C ALA A 257 -7.50 47.84 4.27
N GLY A 258 -7.82 47.71 5.56
CA GLY A 258 -9.17 47.82 6.09
C GLY A 258 -9.22 47.57 7.60
N GLU A 259 -9.34 48.63 8.39
CA GLU A 259 -9.64 48.60 9.81
C GLU A 259 -11.07 48.07 10.01
N GLY A 260 -11.21 46.79 10.39
CA GLY A 260 -12.51 46.15 10.59
C GLY A 260 -12.38 44.73 11.15
N ASP A 261 -12.87 44.54 12.38
CA ASP A 261 -13.36 43.31 13.02
C ASP A 261 -12.62 41.99 12.71
N HIS A 262 -11.83 41.50 13.67
CA HIS A 262 -11.11 40.22 13.57
C HIS A 262 -12.06 39.05 13.24
N PRO A 263 -11.73 38.16 12.27
CA PRO A 263 -12.54 36.99 12.00
C PRO A 263 -12.24 35.90 13.04
N ASN A 264 -12.63 36.13 14.29
CA ASN A 264 -12.45 35.20 15.42
C ASN A 264 -13.43 34.02 15.38
N ARG A 265 -13.94 33.67 14.20
CA ARG A 265 -14.87 32.56 14.00
C ARG A 265 -14.38 31.66 12.88
N HIS A 266 -14.47 30.36 13.12
CA HIS A 266 -14.26 29.36 12.09
C HIS A 266 -15.27 29.59 10.95
N PRO A 267 -14.84 29.59 9.68
CA PRO A 267 -15.71 29.83 8.53
C PRO A 267 -16.74 28.70 8.29
N VAL A 268 -16.55 27.54 8.91
CA VAL A 268 -17.45 26.40 8.88
C VAL A 268 -17.66 25.90 10.30
N ASP A 269 -18.86 25.39 10.58
CA ASP A 269 -19.13 24.67 11.81
C ASP A 269 -18.63 23.22 11.73
N HIS A 270 -18.75 22.48 12.83
CA HIS A 270 -18.30 21.09 12.93
C HIS A 270 -19.05 20.14 11.98
N ALA A 271 -20.36 20.32 11.81
CA ALA A 271 -21.17 19.47 10.95
C ALA A 271 -20.79 19.66 9.48
N GLU A 272 -20.62 20.91 9.06
CA GLU A 272 -20.18 21.27 7.73
C GLU A 272 -18.73 20.83 7.48
N TRP A 273 -17.83 20.98 8.46
CA TRP A 273 -16.47 20.47 8.38
C TRP A 273 -16.43 18.95 8.12
N LEU A 274 -17.23 18.17 8.87
CA LEU A 274 -17.27 16.72 8.71
C LEU A 274 -17.85 16.33 7.35
N ARG A 275 -18.89 17.04 6.90
CA ARG A 275 -19.49 16.85 5.57
C ARG A 275 -18.47 17.12 4.45
N LEU A 276 -17.74 18.23 4.53
CA LEU A 276 -16.72 18.59 3.56
C LEU A 276 -15.54 17.61 3.54
N LEU A 277 -15.11 17.14 4.71
CA LEU A 277 -14.07 16.12 4.80
C LEU A 277 -14.52 14.79 4.19
N TRP A 278 -15.77 14.40 4.45
CA TRP A 278 -16.38 13.22 3.83
C TRP A 278 -16.46 13.36 2.31
N GLU A 279 -16.87 14.52 1.78
CA GLU A 279 -16.87 14.78 0.33
C GLU A 279 -15.47 14.77 -0.28
N GLN A 280 -14.46 15.27 0.45
CA GLN A 280 -13.07 15.18 0.05
C GLN A 280 -12.64 13.71 -0.08
N PHE A 281 -12.91 12.86 0.91
CA PHE A 281 -12.56 11.44 0.88
C PHE A 281 -13.30 10.69 -0.22
N LYS A 282 -14.55 11.07 -0.50
CA LYS A 282 -15.31 10.53 -1.64
C LYS A 282 -14.62 10.84 -2.97
N LYS A 283 -14.04 12.04 -3.10
CA LYS A 283 -13.32 12.46 -4.30
C LYS A 283 -11.96 11.79 -4.44
N SER A 284 -11.17 11.76 -3.36
CA SER A 284 -9.86 11.11 -3.34
C SER A 284 -9.38 10.86 -1.91
N ILE A 285 -8.84 9.67 -1.67
CA ILE A 285 -8.10 9.34 -0.43
C ILE A 285 -6.57 9.49 -0.56
N ASP A 286 -6.08 9.94 -1.72
CA ASP A 286 -4.65 10.19 -1.98
C ASP A 286 -4.21 11.59 -1.55
N VAL A 287 -5.12 12.56 -1.56
CA VAL A 287 -4.82 13.95 -1.28
C VAL A 287 -5.39 14.34 0.09
N GLY A 288 -4.55 14.93 0.94
CA GLY A 288 -4.94 15.36 2.29
C GLY A 288 -5.00 14.23 3.32
N ILE A 289 -4.58 13.01 2.99
CA ILE A 289 -4.39 11.90 3.94
C ILE A 289 -2.95 11.40 3.84
N THR A 290 -2.22 11.39 4.96
CA THR A 290 -0.85 10.90 5.03
C THR A 290 -0.70 9.90 6.15
N TYR A 291 -0.39 8.64 5.80
CA TYR A 291 -0.05 7.62 6.78
C TYR A 291 1.26 7.97 7.51
N GLN A 292 1.21 8.04 8.84
CA GLN A 292 2.34 8.51 9.66
C GLN A 292 3.33 7.39 10.04
N SER A 293 3.17 6.17 9.52
CA SER A 293 4.00 5.00 9.88
C SER A 293 4.02 4.65 11.38
N VAL A 294 3.07 5.19 12.15
CA VAL A 294 2.84 4.86 13.55
C VAL A 294 1.64 3.92 13.62
N VAL A 295 1.89 2.68 14.06
CA VAL A 295 0.88 1.64 14.24
C VAL A 295 0.84 1.24 15.71
N GLY A 296 -0.32 1.40 16.33
CA GLY A 296 -0.61 0.84 17.64
C GLY A 296 -1.11 -0.59 17.52
N ALA A 297 -1.38 -1.25 18.65
CA ALA A 297 -1.88 -2.63 18.66
C ALA A 297 -3.24 -2.82 17.94
N ARG A 298 -3.99 -1.74 17.70
CA ARG A 298 -5.36 -1.78 17.15
C ARG A 298 -5.62 -0.84 15.98
N SER A 299 -4.78 0.17 15.76
CA SER A 299 -5.03 1.22 14.78
C SER A 299 -3.73 1.80 14.23
N ALA A 300 -3.80 2.36 13.03
CA ALA A 300 -2.75 3.16 12.43
C ALA A 300 -3.07 4.65 12.57
N PHE A 301 -2.03 5.49 12.59
CA PHE A 301 -2.19 6.93 12.65
C PHE A 301 -2.02 7.58 11.27
N PHE A 302 -2.87 8.55 11.01
CA PHE A 302 -2.93 9.34 9.80
C PHE A 302 -2.90 10.81 10.15
N LYS A 303 -2.26 11.60 9.31
CA LYS A 303 -2.46 13.04 9.25
C LYS A 303 -3.55 13.28 8.22
N VAL A 304 -4.61 13.96 8.63
CA VAL A 304 -5.75 14.28 7.77
C VAL A 304 -5.87 15.79 7.69
N THR A 305 -6.03 16.32 6.48
CA THR A 305 -6.17 17.74 6.20
C THR A 305 -7.41 18.00 5.36
N LEU A 306 -8.34 18.81 5.86
CA LEU A 306 -9.41 19.38 5.04
C LEU A 306 -8.81 20.50 4.18
N LEU A 307 -8.62 20.23 2.90
CA LEU A 307 -7.83 21.09 2.00
C LEU A 307 -8.44 22.46 1.78
N ALA A 308 -9.78 22.55 1.75
CA ALA A 308 -10.49 23.80 1.47
C ALA A 308 -10.24 24.90 2.52
N TYR A 309 -9.93 24.52 3.75
CA TYR A 309 -9.78 25.45 4.89
C TYR A 309 -8.49 25.23 5.69
N GLY A 310 -7.67 24.24 5.33
CA GLY A 310 -6.39 23.97 5.98
C GLY A 310 -6.49 23.34 7.38
N TYR A 311 -7.64 22.78 7.77
CA TYR A 311 -7.74 22.09 9.06
C TYR A 311 -6.99 20.78 9.03
N THR A 312 -5.91 20.68 9.78
CA THR A 312 -5.06 19.49 9.86
C THR A 312 -5.13 18.86 11.25
N CYS A 313 -5.50 17.59 11.32
CA CYS A 313 -5.63 16.85 12.57
C CYS A 313 -5.04 15.44 12.45
N VAL A 314 -4.87 14.79 13.61
CA VAL A 314 -4.49 13.38 13.67
C VAL A 314 -5.76 12.54 13.59
N SER A 315 -5.73 11.49 12.78
CA SER A 315 -6.77 10.48 12.71
C SER A 315 -6.23 9.09 13.03
N LYS A 316 -7.08 8.26 13.64
CA LYS A 316 -6.85 6.83 13.84
C LYS A 316 -7.63 6.04 12.80
N GLY A 317 -6.92 5.25 12.00
CA GLY A 317 -7.54 4.31 11.08
C GLY A 317 -7.53 2.88 11.62
N ALA A 318 -8.62 2.15 11.43
CA ALA A 318 -8.72 0.73 11.77
C ALA A 318 -9.23 -0.13 10.60
N VAL A 319 -8.84 -1.41 10.64
CA VAL A 319 -9.34 -2.46 9.75
C VAL A 319 -10.75 -2.90 10.17
N SER A 320 -11.45 -3.63 9.29
CA SER A 320 -12.85 -4.03 9.50
C SER A 320 -13.07 -4.78 10.82
N ASP A 321 -12.17 -5.68 11.19
CA ASP A 321 -12.28 -6.51 12.40
C ASP A 321 -12.14 -5.72 13.72
N ARG A 322 -11.77 -4.44 13.64
CA ARG A 322 -11.48 -3.57 14.79
C ARG A 322 -12.45 -2.39 14.91
N ILE A 323 -13.54 -2.39 14.16
CA ILE A 323 -14.56 -1.34 14.21
C ILE A 323 -15.17 -1.24 15.63
N GLU A 324 -15.40 -2.36 16.30
CA GLU A 324 -15.93 -2.37 17.68
C GLU A 324 -15.02 -1.66 18.68
N ASP A 325 -13.69 -1.80 18.52
CA ASP A 325 -12.69 -1.14 19.34
C ASP A 325 -12.71 0.39 19.11
N LEU A 326 -12.88 0.85 17.87
CA LEU A 326 -13.05 2.27 17.56
C LEU A 326 -14.35 2.82 18.14
N GLU A 327 -15.47 2.12 17.97
CA GLU A 327 -16.76 2.52 18.54
C GLU A 327 -16.70 2.59 20.07
N HIS A 328 -15.95 1.71 20.73
CA HIS A 328 -15.67 1.84 22.15
C HIS A 328 -14.90 3.13 22.47
N GLY A 329 -13.84 3.42 21.70
CA GLY A 329 -13.10 4.67 21.81
C GLY A 329 -13.98 5.91 21.66
N ARG A 330 -14.91 5.90 20.70
CA ARG A 330 -15.89 6.97 20.48
C ARG A 330 -16.71 7.22 21.74
N ARG A 331 -17.28 6.17 22.33
CA ARG A 331 -18.08 6.26 23.56
C ARG A 331 -17.28 6.80 24.74
N VAL A 332 -15.97 6.54 24.81
CA VAL A 332 -15.10 7.12 25.83
C VAL A 332 -14.95 8.62 25.60
N TYR A 333 -14.68 9.07 24.37
CA TYR A 333 -14.61 10.50 24.05
C TYR A 333 -15.92 11.23 24.37
N GLU A 334 -17.08 10.64 24.04
CA GLU A 334 -18.39 11.21 24.39
C GLU A 334 -18.55 11.44 25.90
N ARG A 335 -18.10 10.48 26.73
CA ARG A 335 -18.14 10.62 28.20
C ARG A 335 -17.18 11.69 28.71
N LEU A 336 -16.08 11.92 28.00
CA LEU A 336 -15.02 12.87 28.37
C LEU A 336 -15.19 14.25 27.70
N LYS A 337 -16.31 14.48 27.00
CA LYS A 337 -16.61 15.73 26.30
C LYS A 337 -16.33 17.00 27.14
N PRO A 338 -16.67 17.08 28.44
CA PRO A 338 -16.41 18.30 29.24
C PRO A 338 -14.93 18.64 29.47
N ILE A 339 -14.00 17.69 29.25
CA ILE A 339 -12.57 17.87 29.51
C ILE A 339 -11.70 17.80 28.24
N GLN A 340 -12.33 17.68 27.07
CA GLN A 340 -11.64 17.68 25.79
C GLN A 340 -11.05 19.07 25.47
N GLY A 341 -9.93 19.08 24.75
CA GLY A 341 -9.17 20.29 24.42
C GLY A 341 -8.27 20.81 25.54
N VAL A 342 -8.39 20.26 26.76
CA VAL A 342 -7.57 20.61 27.93
C VAL A 342 -6.76 19.40 28.41
N TYR A 343 -7.43 18.31 28.78
CA TYR A 343 -6.79 17.11 29.34
C TYR A 343 -6.80 15.92 28.37
N VAL A 344 -7.77 15.91 27.44
CA VAL A 344 -7.97 14.86 26.45
C VAL A 344 -8.07 15.52 25.07
N PRO A 345 -7.55 14.91 23.99
CA PRO A 345 -7.72 15.46 22.64
C PRO A 345 -9.18 15.68 22.27
N VAL A 346 -9.43 16.69 21.44
CA VAL A 346 -10.74 16.96 20.87
C VAL A 346 -11.10 15.86 19.87
N PHE A 347 -12.26 15.26 20.06
CA PHE A 347 -12.84 14.27 19.17
C PHE A 347 -13.67 14.96 18.09
N LEU A 348 -13.28 14.79 16.82
CA LEU A 348 -13.87 15.48 15.67
C LEU A 348 -14.93 14.66 14.95
N GLY A 349 -15.26 13.46 15.43
CA GLY A 349 -16.17 12.55 14.74
C GLY A 349 -15.43 11.40 14.06
N ALA A 350 -16.16 10.59 13.32
CA ALA A 350 -15.60 9.39 12.70
C ALA A 350 -16.23 9.17 11.31
N ILE A 351 -15.43 8.67 10.37
CA ILE A 351 -15.81 8.44 8.98
C ILE A 351 -15.57 6.96 8.64
N ASP A 352 -16.63 6.30 8.19
CA ASP A 352 -16.53 4.96 7.59
C ASP A 352 -16.25 5.10 6.09
N LEU A 353 -15.04 4.74 5.66
CA LEU A 353 -14.59 4.85 4.26
C LEU A 353 -15.40 3.93 3.33
N ARG A 354 -16.01 2.87 3.85
CA ARG A 354 -16.88 1.98 3.05
C ARG A 354 -18.10 2.71 2.53
N THR A 355 -18.56 3.75 3.23
CA THR A 355 -19.70 4.58 2.79
C THR A 355 -19.39 5.40 1.54
N VAL A 356 -18.12 5.55 1.19
CA VAL A 356 -17.63 6.21 -0.03
C VAL A 356 -16.99 5.24 -1.02
N ASP A 357 -17.17 3.93 -0.84
CA ASP A 357 -16.54 2.87 -1.65
C ASP A 357 -15.00 2.99 -1.70
N LYS A 358 -14.39 3.29 -0.55
CA LYS A 358 -12.93 3.44 -0.39
C LYS A 358 -12.40 2.56 0.74
N ASP A 359 -11.15 2.15 0.58
CA ASP A 359 -10.32 1.53 1.60
C ASP A 359 -8.87 2.01 1.46
N TYR A 360 -8.21 2.32 2.58
CA TYR A 360 -6.84 2.86 2.56
C TYR A 360 -5.82 1.76 2.87
N TRP A 361 -4.97 1.44 1.90
CA TRP A 361 -4.03 0.33 1.99
C TRP A 361 -2.74 0.78 2.68
N ILE A 362 -2.46 0.23 3.86
CA ILE A 362 -1.21 0.48 4.58
C ILE A 362 -0.13 -0.48 4.10
N ASN A 363 -0.39 -1.78 4.23
CA ASN A 363 0.47 -2.90 3.87
C ASN A 363 -0.42 -4.07 3.38
N PHE A 364 0.21 -5.18 2.99
CA PHE A 364 -0.44 -6.43 2.61
C PHE A 364 -1.60 -6.84 3.56
N TRP A 365 -2.79 -7.11 2.99
CA TRP A 365 -4.07 -7.42 3.68
C TRP A 365 -4.55 -6.43 4.74
N THR A 366 -3.88 -5.29 4.89
CA THR A 366 -4.17 -4.32 5.94
C THR A 366 -4.69 -3.05 5.31
N TYR A 367 -6.00 -3.03 5.08
CA TYR A 367 -6.72 -1.87 4.58
C TYR A 367 -7.60 -1.26 5.67
N VAL A 368 -7.41 0.03 5.89
CA VAL A 368 -8.19 0.83 6.81
C VAL A 368 -9.52 1.15 6.15
N VAL A 369 -10.60 0.83 6.85
CA VAL A 369 -11.98 1.06 6.39
C VAL A 369 -12.71 2.09 7.25
N HIS A 370 -12.14 2.44 8.40
CA HIS A 370 -12.75 3.39 9.33
C HIS A 370 -11.69 4.33 9.89
N MET A 371 -11.98 5.63 9.86
CA MET A 371 -11.13 6.69 10.42
C MET A 371 -11.86 7.44 11.54
N MET A 372 -11.14 7.78 12.60
CA MET A 372 -11.60 8.47 13.81
C MET A 372 -10.70 9.66 14.15
#